data_AF-A0A2E8CZP9-F1
#
_entry.id   AF-A0A2E8CZP9-F1
#
_cell.length_a   1.000
_cell.length_b   1.000
_cell.length_c   1.000
_cell.angle_alpha   90.00
_cell.angle_beta   90.00
_cell.angle_gamma   90.00
#
_symmetry.space_group_name_H-M   'P 1'
#
loop_
_entity.id
_entity.type
_entity.pdbx_description
1 polymer ?
#
loop_
_entity_poly.entity_id
_entity_poly.type
_entity_poly.pdbx_seq_one_letter_code
_entity_poly.pdbx_strand_id
1 'polypeptide(L)'
;MNVAFVDTLAAAHAEAGDFEAAIEHQQSAVDMAPTEMLGQGIKERLALYKSGQPYHEDLRTELAVLPEGREMLSDSYVDSILDDSSRSTEPEADDAKPDGDKDPVESEYGSEHM
;
A
#
# COMPACT_ATOMS: atom_id res chain seq x y z
N MET A 1 -3.04 -2.83 22.06
CA MET A 1 -3.33 -3.44 20.75
C MET A 1 -4.31 -2.51 20.03
N ASN A 2 -4.09 -2.20 18.75
CA ASN A 2 -4.88 -1.21 18.01
C ASN A 2 -5.98 -1.93 17.22
N VAL A 3 -7.24 -1.51 17.41
CA VAL A 3 -8.43 -2.09 16.77
C VAL A 3 -8.31 -2.12 15.25
N ALA A 4 -7.76 -1.07 14.65
CA ALA A 4 -7.60 -0.98 13.19
C ALA A 4 -6.68 -2.06 12.62
N PHE A 5 -5.64 -2.49 13.36
CA PHE A 5 -4.75 -3.56 12.91
C PHE A 5 -5.44 -4.92 12.92
N VAL A 6 -6.24 -5.20 13.95
CA VAL A 6 -6.99 -6.46 14.07
C VAL A 6 -8.08 -6.53 12.99
N ASP A 7 -8.76 -5.41 12.75
CA ASP A 7 -9.78 -5.28 11.71
C ASP A 7 -9.20 -5.43 10.28
N THR A 8 -8.01 -4.85 10.03
CA THR A 8 -7.30 -5.03 8.75
C THR A 8 -6.87 -6.49 8.56
N LEU A 9 -6.39 -7.14 9.63
CA LEU A 9 -6.02 -8.55 9.58
C LEU A 9 -7.24 -9.43 9.24
N ALA A 10 -8.39 -9.16 9.86
CA ALA A 10 -9.62 -9.87 9.55
C ALA A 10 -10.04 -9.71 8.08
N ALA A 11 -9.93 -8.50 7.53
CA ALA A 11 -10.19 -8.26 6.11
C ALA A 11 -9.25 -9.07 5.20
N ALA A 12 -7.95 -9.12 5.51
CA ALA A 12 -6.99 -9.90 4.73
C ALA A 12 -7.30 -11.41 4.74
N HIS A 13 -7.71 -11.96 5.89
CA HIS A 13 -8.16 -13.36 5.97
C HIS A 13 -9.43 -13.60 5.15
N ALA A 14 -10.41 -12.69 5.20
CA ALA A 14 -11.64 -12.81 4.42
C ALA A 14 -11.37 -12.76 2.91
N GLU A 15 -10.49 -11.87 2.45
CA GLU A 15 -10.05 -11.78 1.04
C GLU A 15 -9.32 -13.05 0.58
N ALA A 16 -8.58 -13.70 1.48
CA ALA A 16 -7.96 -15.00 1.21
C ALA A 16 -8.94 -16.19 1.24
N GLY A 17 -10.21 -15.95 1.61
CA GLY A 17 -11.25 -16.98 1.76
C GLY A 17 -11.21 -17.72 3.11
N ASP A 18 -10.32 -17.33 4.02
CA ASP A 18 -10.23 -17.87 5.38
C ASP A 18 -11.21 -17.14 6.32
N PHE A 19 -12.49 -17.41 6.14
CA PHE A 19 -13.55 -16.76 6.90
C PHE A 19 -13.55 -17.13 8.38
N GLU A 20 -13.00 -18.29 8.76
CA GLU A 20 -12.94 -18.71 10.15
C GLU A 20 -12.00 -17.77 10.95
N ALA A 21 -10.78 -17.58 10.45
CA ALA A 21 -9.84 -16.62 11.04
C ALA A 21 -10.35 -15.17 10.95
N ALA A 22 -11.01 -14.81 9.84
CA ALA A 22 -11.61 -13.49 9.70
C ALA A 22 -12.65 -13.19 10.78
N ILE A 23 -13.53 -14.15 11.10
CA ILE A 23 -14.57 -14.00 12.13
C ILE A 23 -13.94 -13.87 13.52
N GLU A 24 -12.92 -14.69 13.84
CA GLU A 24 -12.23 -14.64 15.13
C GLU A 24 -11.58 -13.27 15.39
N HIS A 25 -10.82 -12.79 14.41
CA HIS A 25 -10.16 -11.50 14.50
C HIS A 25 -11.17 -10.35 14.53
N GLN A 26 -12.21 -10.40 13.69
CA GLN A 26 -13.23 -9.36 13.65
C GLN A 26 -14.03 -9.29 14.95
N GLN A 27 -14.34 -10.43 15.58
CA GLN A 27 -15.00 -10.46 16.88
C GLN A 27 -14.13 -9.80 17.97
N SER A 28 -12.82 -10.08 17.95
CA SER A 28 -11.86 -9.42 18.84
C SER A 28 -11.84 -7.90 18.62
N ALA A 29 -11.92 -7.44 17.37
CA ALA A 29 -12.01 -6.02 17.06
C ALA A 29 -13.30 -5.37 17.59
N VAL A 30 -14.44 -6.07 17.52
CA VAL A 30 -15.71 -5.61 18.13
C VAL A 30 -15.56 -5.43 19.64
N ASP A 31 -14.95 -6.40 20.32
CA ASP A 31 -14.82 -6.40 21.78
C ASP A 31 -13.85 -5.31 22.28
N MET A 32 -12.88 -4.93 21.44
CA MET A 32 -11.88 -3.91 21.75
C MET A 32 -12.31 -2.48 21.39
N ALA A 33 -13.34 -2.29 20.56
CA ALA A 33 -13.75 -0.98 20.05
C ALA A 33 -14.28 -0.08 21.19
N PRO A 34 -13.60 1.04 21.53
CA PRO A 34 -13.94 1.84 22.71
C PRO A 34 -15.17 2.75 22.50
N THR A 35 -15.66 2.88 21.27
CA THR A 35 -16.76 3.78 20.91
C THR A 35 -17.69 3.13 19.89
N GLU A 36 -18.99 3.42 19.98
CA GLU A 36 -19.99 2.89 19.06
C GLU A 36 -19.74 3.30 17.58
N MET A 37 -19.17 4.49 17.34
CA MET A 37 -18.81 4.94 15.98
C MET A 37 -17.76 4.04 15.33
N LEU A 38 -16.71 3.66 16.05
CA LEU A 38 -15.73 2.68 15.57
C LEU A 38 -16.36 1.29 15.45
N GLY A 39 -17.31 0.95 16.33
CA GLY A 39 -17.95 -0.36 16.37
C GLY A 39 -18.88 -0.66 15.19
N GLN A 40 -19.53 0.33 14.59
CA GLN A 40 -20.57 0.07 13.57
C GLN A 40 -20.00 -0.60 12.31
N GLY A 41 -18.97 -0.02 11.68
CA GLY A 41 -18.33 -0.62 10.50
C GLY A 41 -17.70 -1.98 10.80
N ILE A 42 -17.16 -2.15 12.01
CA ILE A 42 -16.57 -3.43 12.45
C ILE A 42 -17.66 -4.51 12.60
N LYS A 43 -18.82 -4.17 13.16
CA LYS A 43 -19.97 -5.09 13.31
C LYS A 43 -20.58 -5.47 11.96
N GLU A 44 -20.63 -4.53 11.00
CA GLU A 44 -21.10 -4.79 9.64
C GLU A 44 -20.17 -5.77 8.90
N ARG A 45 -18.85 -5.55 8.99
CA ARG A 45 -17.86 -6.50 8.44
C ARG A 45 -17.96 -7.88 9.07
N LEU A 46 -18.22 -7.97 10.38
CA LEU A 46 -18.45 -9.26 11.05
C LEU A 46 -19.64 -10.02 10.46
N ALA A 47 -20.72 -9.32 10.09
CA ALA A 47 -21.88 -9.93 9.46
C ALA A 47 -21.56 -10.45 8.05
N LEU A 48 -20.74 -9.72 7.29
CA LEU A 48 -20.26 -10.14 5.97
C LEU A 48 -19.37 -11.40 6.07
N TYR A 49 -18.42 -11.42 7.00
CA TYR A 49 -17.53 -12.58 7.15
C TYR A 49 -18.32 -13.83 7.59
N LYS A 50 -19.33 -13.67 8.46
CA LYS A 50 -20.25 -14.76 8.82
C LYS A 50 -21.09 -15.28 7.65
N SER A 51 -21.33 -14.47 6.62
CA SER A 51 -22.00 -14.91 5.39
C SER A 51 -21.03 -15.38 4.30
N GLY A 52 -19.73 -15.43 4.60
CA GLY A 52 -18.69 -15.84 3.63
C GLY A 52 -18.45 -14.80 2.55
N GLN A 53 -18.61 -13.51 2.88
CA GLN A 53 -18.38 -12.40 1.95
C GLN A 53 -17.24 -11.52 2.48
N PRO A 54 -16.22 -11.21 1.67
CA PRO A 54 -15.21 -10.22 2.03
C PRO A 54 -15.83 -8.81 2.03
N TYR A 55 -15.15 -7.88 2.69
CA TYR A 55 -15.53 -6.47 2.69
C TYR A 55 -14.71 -5.72 1.65
N HIS A 56 -15.39 -5.02 0.75
CA HIS A 56 -14.76 -4.08 -0.17
C HIS A 56 -15.17 -2.66 0.20
N GLU A 57 -14.19 -1.77 0.30
CA GLU A 57 -14.46 -0.34 0.46
C GLU A 57 -15.00 0.19 -0.87
N ASP A 58 -16.30 0.51 -0.91
CA ASP A 58 -16.90 1.17 -2.06
C ASP A 58 -16.32 2.59 -2.16
N LEU A 59 -15.27 2.76 -2.99
CA LEU A 59 -14.75 4.06 -3.44
C LEU A 59 -15.82 4.90 -4.19
N ARG A 60 -17.03 4.36 -4.36
CA ARG A 60 -18.07 4.87 -5.25
C ARG A 60 -18.91 6.00 -4.67
N THR A 61 -18.80 6.31 -3.39
CA THR A 61 -19.64 7.35 -2.77
C THR A 61 -19.08 8.77 -2.97
N GLU A 62 -17.78 8.94 -3.24
CA GLU A 62 -17.22 10.28 -3.50
C GLU A 62 -17.45 10.77 -4.94
N LEU A 63 -17.75 9.85 -5.88
CA LEU A 63 -18.07 10.22 -7.27
C LEU A 63 -19.55 10.54 -7.50
N ALA A 64 -20.46 10.13 -6.61
CA ALA A 64 -21.90 10.22 -6.82
C ALA A 64 -22.54 11.56 -6.37
N VAL A 65 -21.79 12.40 -5.66
CA VAL A 65 -22.21 13.78 -5.31
C VAL A 65 -21.14 14.77 -5.79
N LEU A 66 -20.85 14.75 -7.08
CA LEU A 66 -20.19 15.89 -7.70
C LEU A 66 -21.27 16.92 -8.07
N PRO A 67 -21.27 18.12 -7.45
CA PRO A 67 -22.11 19.21 -7.92
C PRO A 67 -21.80 19.45 -9.40
N GLU A 68 -22.83 19.75 -10.19
CA GLU A 68 -22.79 19.81 -11.64
C GLU A 68 -21.50 20.46 -12.20
N GLY A 69 -20.82 19.77 -13.11
CA GLY A 69 -19.72 20.36 -13.89
C GLY A 69 -18.38 19.63 -13.89
N ARG A 70 -18.27 18.37 -13.45
CA ARG A 70 -17.07 17.58 -13.72
C ARG A 70 -17.29 16.79 -15.01
N GLU A 71 -16.66 17.22 -16.09
CA GLU A 71 -16.58 16.42 -17.31
C GLU A 71 -16.07 15.01 -16.96
N MET A 72 -16.75 14.04 -17.58
CA MET A 72 -16.45 12.63 -17.52
C MET A 72 -14.94 12.40 -17.64
N LEU A 73 -14.32 11.81 -16.62
CA LEU A 73 -13.11 11.04 -16.89
C LEU A 73 -13.58 9.89 -17.78
N SER A 74 -13.34 10.02 -19.07
CA SER A 74 -13.67 9.02 -20.07
C SER A 74 -13.03 7.69 -19.70
N ASP A 75 -13.70 6.59 -20.05
CA ASP A 75 -13.26 5.21 -19.85
C ASP A 75 -11.85 4.90 -20.42
N SER A 76 -11.20 5.86 -21.09
CA SER A 76 -9.80 5.78 -21.55
C SER A 76 -8.74 6.03 -20.47
N TYR A 77 -9.10 6.50 -19.27
CA TYR A 77 -8.07 6.79 -18.24
C TYR A 77 -7.60 5.53 -17.50
N VAL A 78 -8.47 4.52 -17.34
CA VAL A 78 -8.12 3.27 -16.63
C VAL A 78 -7.17 2.37 -17.44
N ASP A 79 -7.16 2.52 -18.77
CA ASP A 79 -6.26 1.78 -19.68
C ASP A 79 -4.81 2.30 -19.62
N SER A 80 -4.61 3.56 -19.17
CA SER A 80 -3.27 4.16 -19.08
C SER A 80 -2.49 3.81 -17.80
N ILE A 81 -3.14 3.18 -16.82
CA ILE A 81 -2.52 2.81 -15.53
C ILE A 81 -1.98 1.37 -15.55
N LEU A 82 -2.33 0.58 -16.57
CA LEU A 82 -1.92 -0.83 -16.70
C LEU A 82 -0.90 -1.11 -17.82
N ASP A 83 -0.27 -0.08 -18.39
CA ASP A 83 0.86 -0.23 -19.32
C ASP A 83 2.12 0.51 -18.83
N ASP A 84 2.68 0.04 -17.71
CA ASP A 84 4.11 0.22 -17.40
C ASP A 84 4.78 -1.15 -17.31
N SER A 85 4.56 -1.98 -18.34
CA SER A 85 5.30 -3.24 -18.55
C SER A 85 6.46 -3.07 -19.54
N SER A 86 6.92 -1.84 -19.80
CA SER A 86 8.03 -1.62 -20.73
C SER A 86 8.96 -0.46 -20.34
N ARG A 87 9.66 -0.60 -19.21
CA ARG A 87 11.05 -0.13 -19.16
C ARG A 87 12.02 -1.23 -18.73
N SER A 88 12.44 -1.92 -19.79
CA SER A 88 13.56 -2.84 -19.91
C SER A 88 14.81 -2.39 -19.15
N THR A 89 15.40 -3.34 -18.42
CA THR A 89 16.84 -3.62 -18.31
C THR A 89 17.79 -2.41 -18.30
N GLU A 90 18.38 -2.12 -17.14
CA GLU A 90 19.61 -1.33 -17.05
C GLU A 90 20.67 -1.91 -17.99
N PRO A 91 21.21 -1.15 -18.96
CA PRO A 91 22.33 -1.61 -19.75
C PRO A 91 23.62 -1.48 -18.94
N GLU A 92 24.44 -2.50 -19.10
CA GLU A 92 25.73 -2.75 -18.49
C GLU A 92 26.66 -1.53 -18.50
N ALA A 93 27.28 -1.25 -17.35
CA ALA A 93 28.41 -0.35 -17.26
C ALA A 93 29.65 -1.06 -17.79
N ASP A 94 29.89 -0.91 -19.10
CA ASP A 94 31.11 -1.41 -19.73
C ASP A 94 32.04 -0.25 -20.12
N ASP A 95 33.22 -0.30 -19.52
CA ASP A 95 34.50 0.24 -19.91
C ASP A 95 34.59 1.57 -20.69
N ALA A 96 34.96 2.61 -19.94
CA ALA A 96 35.76 3.71 -20.49
C ALA A 96 36.92 4.06 -19.53
N LYS A 97 38.10 3.53 -19.82
CA LYS A 97 39.40 4.17 -19.60
C LYS A 97 40.22 3.98 -20.88
N PRO A 98 41.32 4.71 -21.14
CA PRO A 98 41.96 5.81 -20.39
C PRO A 98 42.28 7.05 -21.27
N ASP A 99 42.79 8.12 -20.66
CA ASP A 99 43.83 9.04 -21.19
C ASP A 99 44.17 9.98 -20.00
N GLY A 100 45.33 9.90 -19.32
CA GLY A 100 46.66 10.33 -19.80
C GLY A 100 46.68 11.87 -19.76
N ASP A 101 47.26 12.58 -18.79
CA ASP A 101 48.63 12.59 -18.25
C ASP A 101 48.63 13.25 -16.85
N LYS A 102 49.23 12.64 -15.80
CA LYS A 102 50.57 12.95 -15.22
C LYS A 102 50.76 14.44 -14.88
N ASP A 103 51.05 14.84 -13.63
CA ASP A 103 52.18 14.39 -12.82
C ASP A 103 51.94 14.45 -11.29
N PRO A 104 52.77 13.75 -10.49
CA PRO A 104 52.59 13.53 -9.06
C PRO A 104 53.45 14.49 -8.21
N VAL A 105 52.98 14.86 -7.01
CA VAL A 105 53.90 15.14 -5.90
C VAL A 105 53.27 14.71 -4.58
N GLU A 106 54.03 13.89 -3.88
CA GLU A 106 53.84 13.36 -2.53
C GLU A 106 53.68 14.48 -1.49
N SER A 107 52.93 14.22 -0.42
CA SER A 107 53.54 14.16 0.91
C SER A 107 52.55 13.63 1.94
N GLU A 108 52.93 12.52 2.56
CA GLU A 108 52.51 12.15 3.90
C GLU A 108 52.64 13.34 4.85
N TYR A 109 51.64 13.57 5.70
CA TYR A 109 51.89 13.91 7.09
C TYR A 109 50.68 13.46 7.91
N GLY A 110 50.86 12.33 8.59
CA GLY A 110 50.06 12.01 9.76
C GLY A 110 50.30 13.03 10.86
N SER A 111 49.30 13.21 11.72
CA SER A 111 49.47 13.61 13.11
C SER A 111 48.19 13.28 13.87
N GLU A 112 48.27 12.23 14.68
CA GLU A 112 47.55 12.11 15.94
C GLU A 112 47.55 13.45 16.67
N HIS A 113 46.41 13.92 17.19
CA HIS A 113 46.31 14.77 18.38
C HIS A 113 44.97 14.37 19.03
N MET A 114 45.02 13.50 20.06
CA MET A 114 44.93 13.83 21.49
C MET A 114 43.52 14.24 21.93
#